data_AF-A0A7R9D1C1-F1
#
_entry.id   AF-A0A7R9D1C1-F1
#
_cell.length_a   1.000
_cell.length_b   1.000
_cell.length_c   1.000
_cell.angle_alpha   90.00
_cell.angle_beta   90.00
_cell.angle_gamma   90.00
#
_symmetry.space_group_name_H-M   'P 1'
#
loop_
_entity.id
_entity.type
_entity.pdbx_description
1 polymer ?
#
loop_
_entity_poly.entity_id
_entity_poly.type
_entity_poly.pdbx_seq_one_letter_code
_entity_poly.pdbx_strand_id
1 'polypeptide(L)'
;MNRSGCVYVTGEFLSSNAIMARSISGSSEEDAMYVTTPVESSDDDSAENRKEEALNQVLSEIEATGAINSGGLRQLCRRVQREGTPFTVANLESFLRVLVQELRRRQGEMRNLEETIRARDDMHRNQMHRLYEEMDHHISEEKDSIMRKEELKFETARSSLLSELARRDEQIQEVEEQRRETVAHLQELRDREAATKQDNYRLLESKYELESKLEKERKTNYRLQQCIEEIRRDSIWDKRKYMSAGFHLAKSIVLEQQGLLNQLEILKSMTATLEGKEDDHNKTKKWESQNYFEGESFSNSLDSCDQFTSADYEYDEEICGTKQRLASLDSLKSMASSTSSFTSSRWRTPCLKEELDNVQVCSNSLDSAVNDREVVVQFHKRIS
;
A
#
# COMPACT_ATOMS: atom_id res chain seq x y z
N MET A 1 33.65 -9.15 12.66
CA MET A 1 33.26 -10.22 13.61
C MET A 1 31.89 -10.70 13.14
N ASN A 2 31.61 -11.86 12.55
CA ASN A 2 32.25 -13.17 12.31
C ASN A 2 31.83 -13.57 10.87
N ARG A 3 32.69 -14.00 9.92
CA ARG A 3 33.27 -15.36 9.72
C ARG A 3 32.29 -16.47 10.11
N SER A 4 31.92 -17.49 9.34
CA SER A 4 32.28 -18.05 8.03
C SER A 4 31.26 -19.17 7.77
N GLY A 5 31.00 -19.56 6.52
CA GLY A 5 30.24 -20.80 6.29
C GLY A 5 29.72 -21.02 4.88
N CYS A 6 30.55 -20.81 3.85
CA CYS A 6 30.26 -21.30 2.50
C CYS A 6 31.27 -22.40 2.20
N VAL A 7 30.80 -23.65 2.12
CA VAL A 7 31.61 -24.80 1.71
C VAL A 7 31.16 -25.17 0.30
N TYR A 8 31.96 -24.75 -0.68
CA TYR A 8 31.94 -25.34 -2.01
C TYR A 8 32.72 -26.66 -1.94
N VAL A 9 32.08 -27.77 -2.30
CA VAL A 9 32.77 -29.02 -2.61
C VAL A 9 32.89 -29.10 -4.13
N THR A 10 34.08 -28.79 -4.62
CA THR A 10 34.52 -29.05 -6.00
C THR A 10 34.74 -30.54 -6.18
N GLY A 11 34.31 -31.07 -7.33
CA GLY A 11 34.37 -32.49 -7.64
C GLY A 11 35.74 -33.00 -8.06
N GLU A 12 35.86 -34.32 -8.09
CA GLU A 12 36.84 -35.04 -8.90
C GLU A 12 36.15 -36.25 -9.53
N PHE A 13 36.07 -36.19 -10.85
CA PHE A 13 35.57 -37.20 -11.76
C PHE A 13 36.78 -38.02 -12.20
N LEU A 14 36.95 -39.22 -11.68
CA LEU A 14 37.99 -40.14 -12.17
C LEU A 14 37.35 -41.20 -13.06
N SER A 15 37.35 -40.86 -14.35
CA SER A 15 37.34 -41.81 -15.47
C SER A 15 38.55 -42.74 -15.35
N SER A 16 38.32 -44.04 -15.25
CA SER A 16 39.33 -45.06 -15.51
C SER A 16 38.79 -46.05 -16.52
N ASN A 17 39.18 -45.79 -17.77
CA ASN A 17 39.05 -46.72 -18.87
C ASN A 17 40.43 -47.29 -19.20
N ALA A 18 40.42 -48.52 -19.71
CA ALA A 18 41.46 -49.22 -20.46
C ALA A 18 42.53 -50.01 -19.66
N ILE A 19 42.29 -51.32 -19.53
CA ILE A 19 43.34 -52.32 -19.76
C ILE A 19 42.85 -53.27 -20.87
N MET A 20 43.62 -53.27 -21.95
CA MET A 20 43.39 -53.97 -23.21
C MET A 20 43.49 -55.49 -23.06
N ALA A 21 42.53 -56.17 -23.69
CA ALA A 21 42.60 -57.58 -24.06
C ALA A 21 43.81 -57.85 -24.98
N ARG A 22 44.51 -58.96 -24.73
CA ARG A 22 45.55 -59.48 -25.64
C ARG A 22 45.23 -60.94 -25.95
N SER A 23 44.82 -61.18 -27.20
CA SER A 23 44.64 -62.51 -27.77
C SER A 23 45.79 -62.83 -28.75
N ILE A 24 46.36 -64.02 -28.55
CA ILE A 24 46.75 -65.04 -29.55
C ILE A 24 47.78 -64.70 -30.64
N SER A 25 48.90 -65.43 -30.62
CA SER A 25 49.67 -66.04 -31.73
C SER A 25 50.92 -66.69 -31.08
N GLY A 26 51.40 -67.90 -31.37
CA GLY A 26 51.40 -68.70 -32.60
C GLY A 26 52.86 -68.86 -33.07
N SER A 27 53.51 -70.00 -32.77
CA SER A 27 54.77 -70.48 -33.37
C SER A 27 55.02 -71.93 -32.92
N SER A 28 54.92 -72.94 -33.79
CA SER A 28 56.00 -73.46 -34.67
C SER A 28 57.03 -74.24 -33.84
N GLU A 29 56.91 -75.58 -33.83
CA GLU A 29 57.70 -76.51 -34.67
C GLU A 29 59.19 -76.48 -34.34
N GLU A 30 59.67 -77.52 -33.66
CA GLU A 30 61.05 -77.99 -33.86
C GLU A 30 61.06 -79.52 -33.99
N ASP A 31 61.59 -79.94 -35.14
CA ASP A 31 61.96 -81.27 -35.56
C ASP A 31 63.01 -81.90 -34.62
N ALA A 32 62.81 -83.17 -34.28
CA ALA A 32 63.88 -84.03 -33.79
C ALA A 32 63.81 -85.39 -34.49
N MET A 33 64.54 -85.48 -35.60
CA MET A 33 64.88 -86.67 -36.35
C MET A 33 66.22 -87.20 -35.83
N TYR A 34 66.32 -88.47 -35.40
CA TYR A 34 67.35 -89.42 -35.88
C TYR A 34 67.19 -90.85 -35.32
N VAL A 35 67.42 -91.80 -36.24
CA VAL A 35 67.86 -93.21 -36.11
C VAL A 35 66.91 -94.28 -35.62
N THR A 36 66.44 -95.05 -36.60
CA THR A 36 66.16 -96.48 -36.48
C THR A 36 67.40 -97.26 -36.90
N THR A 37 67.96 -98.11 -36.01
CA THR A 37 68.84 -99.22 -36.40
C THR A 37 68.15 -100.55 -36.06
N PRO A 38 68.13 -101.52 -36.98
CA PRO A 38 67.37 -102.76 -36.82
C PRO A 38 68.21 -103.83 -36.12
N VAL A 39 67.61 -104.51 -35.14
CA VAL A 39 68.09 -105.81 -34.65
C VAL A 39 66.90 -106.75 -34.65
N GLU A 40 66.87 -107.62 -35.66
CA GLU A 40 66.07 -108.83 -35.66
C GLU A 40 66.60 -109.77 -34.59
N SER A 41 65.75 -110.17 -33.65
CA SER A 41 65.83 -111.51 -33.07
C SER A 41 64.53 -111.86 -32.36
N SER A 42 63.94 -112.97 -32.81
CA SER A 42 63.02 -113.84 -32.08
C SER A 42 61.56 -113.40 -31.96
N ASP A 43 60.83 -113.69 -33.04
CA ASP A 43 59.39 -113.95 -33.03
C ASP A 43 59.10 -115.23 -32.22
N ASP A 44 58.54 -115.08 -31.01
CA ASP A 44 57.31 -115.78 -30.59
C ASP A 44 56.70 -115.26 -29.24
N ASP A 45 57.37 -114.39 -28.48
CA ASP A 45 56.85 -113.88 -27.17
C ASP A 45 56.29 -112.44 -27.23
N SER A 46 56.37 -111.77 -28.38
CA SER A 46 56.08 -110.33 -28.52
C SER A 46 54.58 -109.98 -28.59
N ALA A 47 53.72 -110.96 -28.87
CA ALA A 47 52.26 -110.76 -28.97
C ALA A 47 51.55 -110.78 -27.62
N GLU A 48 52.12 -111.47 -26.62
CA GLU A 48 51.51 -111.60 -25.29
C GLU A 48 51.88 -110.40 -24.40
N ASN A 49 53.14 -109.95 -24.46
CA ASN A 49 53.61 -108.75 -23.76
C ASN A 49 52.89 -107.46 -24.25
N ARG A 50 52.59 -107.35 -25.56
CA ARG A 50 51.79 -106.24 -26.11
C ARG A 50 50.34 -106.22 -25.61
N LYS A 51 49.73 -107.38 -25.35
CA LYS A 51 48.36 -107.48 -24.81
C LYS A 51 48.31 -107.15 -23.33
N GLU A 52 49.35 -107.52 -22.58
CA GLU A 52 49.50 -107.15 -21.18
C GLU A 52 49.74 -105.64 -21.03
N GLU A 53 50.56 -105.04 -21.90
CA GLU A 53 50.74 -103.58 -21.99
C GLU A 53 49.42 -102.86 -22.35
N ALA A 54 48.66 -103.36 -23.32
CA ALA A 54 47.37 -102.79 -23.71
C ALA A 54 46.33 -102.83 -22.58
N LEU A 55 46.27 -103.94 -21.84
CA LEU A 55 45.37 -104.08 -20.69
C LEU A 55 45.81 -103.21 -19.51
N ASN A 56 47.11 -103.10 -19.25
CA ASN A 56 47.67 -102.20 -18.24
C ASN A 56 47.45 -100.72 -18.59
N GLN A 57 47.47 -100.36 -19.87
CA GLN A 57 47.13 -99.03 -20.34
C GLN A 57 45.66 -98.70 -20.05
N VAL A 58 44.73 -99.60 -20.39
CA VAL A 58 43.30 -99.45 -20.03
C VAL A 58 43.14 -99.37 -18.50
N LEU A 59 43.94 -100.14 -17.76
CA LEU A 59 44.24 -100.03 -16.33
C LEU A 59 44.40 -98.60 -15.80
N SER A 60 45.49 -98.02 -16.26
CA SER A 60 45.93 -96.67 -15.91
C SER A 60 44.90 -95.61 -16.35
N GLU A 61 44.19 -95.85 -17.44
CA GLU A 61 43.15 -94.95 -17.93
C GLU A 61 41.89 -94.96 -17.05
N ILE A 62 41.48 -96.11 -16.52
CA ILE A 62 40.41 -96.22 -15.51
C ILE A 62 40.84 -95.50 -14.23
N GLU A 63 42.10 -95.67 -13.82
CA GLU A 63 42.64 -95.00 -12.65
C GLU A 63 42.66 -93.48 -12.76
N ALA A 64 43.01 -92.96 -13.94
CA ALA A 64 42.98 -91.52 -14.19
C ALA A 64 41.57 -90.93 -14.11
N THR A 65 40.52 -91.73 -14.33
CA THR A 65 39.13 -91.29 -14.11
C THR A 65 38.74 -91.26 -12.63
N GLY A 66 39.49 -91.91 -11.73
CA GLY A 66 39.26 -91.90 -10.27
C GLY A 66 37.95 -92.54 -9.80
N ALA A 67 37.16 -93.13 -10.70
CA ALA A 67 35.79 -93.58 -10.42
C ALA A 67 35.71 -95.02 -9.89
N ILE A 68 36.76 -95.84 -10.05
CA ILE A 68 36.75 -97.27 -9.70
C ILE A 68 37.98 -97.62 -8.86
N ASN A 69 37.80 -98.51 -7.86
CA ASN A 69 38.88 -99.06 -7.06
C ASN A 69 39.82 -99.91 -7.94
N SER A 70 40.96 -99.31 -8.30
CA SER A 70 41.97 -99.91 -9.17
C SER A 70 42.67 -101.13 -8.57
N GLY A 71 42.67 -101.28 -7.24
CA GLY A 71 43.26 -102.44 -6.57
C GLY A 71 42.46 -103.72 -6.83
N GLY A 72 41.13 -103.65 -6.71
CA GLY A 72 40.23 -104.78 -6.97
C GLY A 72 40.17 -105.15 -8.45
N LEU A 73 40.18 -104.16 -9.33
CA LEU A 73 40.13 -104.36 -10.77
C LEU A 73 41.43 -104.98 -11.33
N ARG A 74 42.60 -104.54 -10.85
CA ARG A 74 43.89 -105.16 -11.17
C ARG A 74 44.01 -106.60 -10.69
N GLN A 75 43.39 -106.93 -9.55
CA GLN A 75 43.39 -108.29 -9.03
C GLN A 75 42.48 -109.21 -9.85
N LEU A 76 41.32 -108.72 -10.30
CA LEU A 76 40.42 -109.43 -11.21
C LEU A 76 41.07 -109.70 -12.56
N CYS A 77 41.75 -108.70 -13.15
CA CYS A 77 42.43 -108.86 -14.44
C CYS A 77 43.55 -109.89 -14.37
N ARG A 78 44.37 -109.86 -13.31
CA ARG A 78 45.40 -110.87 -13.05
C ARG A 78 44.82 -112.29 -12.85
N ARG A 79 43.58 -112.41 -12.35
CA ARG A 79 42.92 -113.72 -12.19
C ARG A 79 42.36 -114.23 -13.53
N VAL A 80 41.70 -113.37 -14.30
CA VAL A 80 41.16 -113.70 -15.63
C VAL A 80 42.28 -114.02 -16.65
N GLN A 81 43.45 -113.38 -16.52
CA GLN A 81 44.63 -113.71 -17.33
C GLN A 81 45.25 -115.08 -16.99
N ARG A 82 45.17 -115.55 -15.74
CA ARG A 82 45.74 -116.85 -15.31
C ARG A 82 44.81 -118.03 -15.50
N GLU A 83 43.50 -117.83 -15.29
CA GLU A 83 42.50 -118.90 -15.20
C GLU A 83 41.53 -118.90 -16.38
N GLY A 84 41.52 -117.85 -17.20
CA GLY A 84 40.57 -117.66 -18.29
C GLY A 84 41.05 -118.21 -19.64
N THR A 85 40.10 -118.43 -20.55
CA THR A 85 40.40 -118.72 -21.96
C THR A 85 40.79 -117.42 -22.69
N PRO A 86 41.58 -117.47 -23.78
CA PRO A 86 42.04 -116.27 -24.49
C PRO A 86 40.89 -115.36 -24.98
N PHE A 87 39.71 -115.94 -25.26
CA PHE A 87 38.50 -115.20 -25.59
C PHE A 87 37.93 -114.37 -24.41
N THR A 88 38.00 -114.90 -23.18
CA THR A 88 37.51 -114.19 -21.98
C THR A 88 38.37 -113.00 -21.59
N VAL A 89 39.70 -113.10 -21.81
CA VAL A 89 40.63 -111.99 -21.61
C VAL A 89 40.34 -110.86 -22.61
N ALA A 90 40.13 -111.20 -23.89
CA ALA A 90 39.78 -110.22 -24.93
C ALA A 90 38.40 -109.55 -24.70
N ASN A 91 37.41 -110.29 -24.20
CA ASN A 91 36.10 -109.72 -23.83
C ASN A 91 36.18 -108.81 -22.61
N LEU A 92 37.02 -109.14 -21.62
CA LEU A 92 37.23 -108.28 -20.47
C LEU A 92 37.93 -106.99 -20.90
N GLU A 93 38.95 -107.08 -21.75
CA GLU A 93 39.64 -105.91 -22.30
C GLU A 93 38.68 -105.01 -23.11
N SER A 94 37.85 -105.59 -23.97
CA SER A 94 36.85 -104.82 -24.74
C SER A 94 35.81 -104.15 -23.83
N PHE A 95 35.32 -104.86 -22.81
CA PHE A 95 34.42 -104.30 -21.80
C PHE A 95 35.06 -103.14 -21.03
N LEU A 96 36.32 -103.29 -20.60
CA LEU A 96 37.03 -102.24 -19.88
C LEU A 96 37.27 -101.01 -20.77
N ARG A 97 37.59 -101.19 -22.06
CA ARG A 97 37.69 -100.07 -23.02
C ARG A 97 36.37 -99.32 -23.17
N VAL A 98 35.26 -100.05 -23.33
CA VAL A 98 33.92 -99.44 -23.40
C VAL A 98 33.59 -98.69 -22.11
N LEU A 99 33.91 -99.27 -20.96
CA LEU A 99 33.67 -98.65 -19.65
C LEU A 99 34.53 -97.39 -19.42
N VAL A 100 35.80 -97.38 -19.82
CA VAL A 100 36.65 -96.18 -19.82
C VAL A 100 36.07 -95.10 -20.70
N GLN A 101 35.65 -95.46 -21.92
CA GLN A 101 35.07 -94.53 -22.87
C GLN A 101 33.79 -93.90 -22.30
N GLU A 102 32.94 -94.71 -21.66
CA GLU A 102 31.69 -94.25 -21.05
C GLU A 102 31.95 -93.38 -19.81
N LEU A 103 32.92 -93.71 -18.95
CA LEU A 103 33.34 -92.86 -17.83
C LEU A 103 33.89 -91.50 -18.30
N ARG A 104 34.76 -91.50 -19.32
CA ARG A 104 35.27 -90.26 -19.92
C ARG A 104 34.15 -89.42 -20.52
N ARG A 105 33.21 -90.07 -21.20
CA ARG A 105 32.03 -89.42 -21.78
C ARG A 105 31.19 -88.76 -20.68
N ARG A 106 30.88 -89.47 -19.59
CA ARG A 106 30.14 -88.93 -18.44
C ARG A 106 30.87 -87.79 -17.73
N GLN A 107 32.19 -87.90 -17.55
CA GLN A 107 33.01 -86.81 -16.99
C GLN A 107 33.09 -85.60 -17.91
N GLY A 108 33.09 -85.81 -19.23
CA GLY A 108 32.94 -84.75 -20.22
C GLY A 108 31.57 -84.07 -20.11
N GLU A 109 30.49 -84.84 -20.06
CA GLU A 109 29.13 -84.31 -19.86
C GLU A 109 29.00 -83.50 -18.56
N MET A 110 29.55 -84.00 -17.45
CA MET A 110 29.54 -83.31 -16.16
C MET A 110 30.28 -81.97 -16.22
N ARG A 111 31.48 -81.94 -16.79
CA ARG A 111 32.24 -80.69 -16.99
C ARG A 111 31.50 -79.72 -17.89
N ASN A 112 30.92 -80.20 -18.99
CA ASN A 112 30.11 -79.36 -19.88
C ASN A 112 28.90 -78.78 -19.15
N LEU A 113 28.20 -79.58 -18.33
CA LEU A 113 27.08 -79.09 -17.52
C LEU A 113 27.54 -78.04 -16.50
N GLU A 114 28.64 -78.25 -15.79
CA GLU A 114 29.20 -77.25 -14.88
C GLU A 114 29.60 -75.95 -15.60
N GLU A 115 30.19 -76.04 -16.78
CA GLU A 115 30.51 -74.89 -17.61
C GLU A 115 29.26 -74.15 -18.06
N THR A 116 28.20 -74.86 -18.47
CA THR A 116 26.92 -74.23 -18.81
C THR A 116 26.27 -73.54 -17.61
N ILE A 117 26.33 -74.14 -16.41
CA ILE A 117 25.81 -73.52 -15.18
C ILE A 117 26.62 -72.28 -14.85
N ARG A 118 27.95 -72.35 -14.87
CA ARG A 118 28.81 -71.17 -14.64
C ARG A 118 28.54 -70.05 -15.63
N ALA A 119 28.40 -70.36 -16.92
CA ALA A 119 28.07 -69.38 -17.95
C ALA A 119 26.69 -68.74 -17.72
N ARG A 120 25.70 -69.52 -17.26
CA ARG A 120 24.37 -69.00 -16.90
C ARG A 120 24.44 -68.11 -15.66
N ASP A 121 25.19 -68.50 -14.64
CA ASP A 121 25.38 -67.70 -13.43
C ASP A 121 26.07 -66.37 -13.76
N ASP A 122 27.11 -66.39 -14.59
CA ASP A 122 27.81 -65.17 -15.03
C ASP A 122 26.90 -64.25 -15.87
N MET A 123 26.10 -64.84 -16.77
CA MET A 123 25.09 -64.09 -17.52
C MET A 123 24.07 -63.44 -16.58
N HIS A 124 23.58 -64.18 -15.58
CA HIS A 124 22.63 -63.66 -14.60
C HIS A 124 23.26 -62.56 -13.73
N ARG A 125 24.51 -62.72 -13.27
CA ARG A 125 25.24 -61.68 -12.53
C ARG A 125 25.40 -60.39 -13.35
N ASN A 126 25.78 -60.54 -14.62
CA ASN A 126 25.91 -59.40 -15.53
C ASN A 126 24.58 -58.71 -15.78
N GLN A 127 23.50 -59.47 -15.95
CA GLN A 127 22.15 -58.90 -16.11
C GLN A 127 21.70 -58.16 -14.85
N MET A 128 21.98 -58.71 -13.66
CA MET A 128 21.70 -58.03 -12.39
C MET A 128 22.49 -56.73 -12.27
N HIS A 129 23.79 -56.73 -12.59
CA HIS A 129 24.60 -55.51 -12.60
C HIS A 129 24.03 -54.44 -13.54
N ARG A 130 23.68 -54.79 -14.77
CA ARG A 130 23.07 -53.84 -15.71
C ARG A 130 21.76 -53.26 -15.17
N LEU A 131 20.91 -54.08 -14.56
CA LEU A 131 19.66 -53.60 -13.96
C LEU A 131 19.91 -52.63 -12.79
N TYR A 132 20.94 -52.88 -11.97
CA TYR A 132 21.33 -51.95 -10.91
C TYR A 132 21.87 -50.64 -11.48
N GLU A 133 22.73 -50.69 -12.50
CA GLU A 133 23.26 -49.50 -13.18
C GLU A 133 22.14 -48.67 -13.84
N GLU A 134 21.19 -49.31 -14.51
CA GLU A 134 20.02 -48.65 -15.11
C GLU A 134 19.14 -47.99 -14.04
N MET A 135 18.93 -48.67 -12.90
CA MET A 135 18.16 -48.11 -11.80
C MET A 135 18.86 -46.92 -11.14
N ASP A 136 20.17 -47.00 -10.90
CA ASP A 136 20.94 -45.89 -10.35
C ASP A 136 20.93 -44.69 -11.29
N HIS A 137 21.00 -44.94 -12.61
CA HIS A 137 20.86 -43.90 -13.62
C HIS A 137 19.48 -43.24 -13.54
N HIS A 138 18.40 -44.01 -13.53
CA HIS A 138 17.04 -43.48 -13.40
C HIS A 138 16.84 -42.68 -12.11
N ILE A 139 17.34 -43.17 -10.96
CA ILE A 139 17.26 -42.45 -9.68
C ILE A 139 18.00 -41.11 -9.78
N SER A 140 19.17 -41.08 -10.40
CA SER A 140 19.93 -39.85 -10.60
C SER A 140 19.18 -38.86 -11.49
N GLU A 141 18.61 -39.32 -12.60
CA GLU A 141 17.86 -38.48 -13.52
C GLU A 141 16.58 -37.93 -12.89
N GLU A 142 15.82 -38.75 -12.15
CA GLU A 142 14.63 -38.33 -11.43
C GLU A 142 14.97 -37.31 -10.36
N LYS A 143 16.05 -37.53 -9.60
CA LYS A 143 16.53 -36.59 -8.59
C LYS A 143 16.87 -35.25 -9.22
N ASP A 144 17.63 -35.23 -10.30
CA ASP A 144 17.98 -33.99 -11.01
C ASP A 144 16.74 -33.31 -11.61
N SER A 145 15.79 -34.08 -12.12
CA SER A 145 14.51 -33.58 -12.63
C SER A 145 13.69 -32.88 -11.55
N ILE A 146 13.60 -33.49 -10.36
CA ILE A 146 12.92 -32.92 -9.19
C ILE A 146 13.63 -31.63 -8.75
N MET A 147 14.96 -31.67 -8.59
CA MET A 147 15.75 -30.49 -8.19
C MET A 147 15.53 -29.30 -9.13
N ARG A 148 15.59 -29.51 -10.46
CA ARG A 148 15.35 -28.44 -11.43
C ARG A 148 13.92 -27.89 -11.35
N LYS A 149 12.93 -28.76 -11.14
CA LYS A 149 11.53 -28.34 -10.97
C LYS A 149 11.33 -27.53 -9.69
N GLU A 150 11.96 -27.93 -8.61
CA GLU A 150 11.91 -27.21 -7.33
C GLU A 150 12.60 -25.86 -7.42
N GLU A 151 13.78 -25.80 -8.06
CA GLU A 151 14.50 -24.55 -8.29
C GLU A 151 13.69 -23.57 -9.15
N LEU A 152 13.03 -24.07 -10.21
CA LEU A 152 12.16 -23.25 -11.04
C LEU A 152 10.91 -22.77 -10.27
N LYS A 153 10.28 -23.64 -9.48
CA LYS A 153 9.16 -23.25 -8.60
C LYS A 153 9.60 -22.18 -7.58
N PHE A 154 10.78 -22.35 -7.00
CA PHE A 154 11.34 -21.39 -6.06
C PHE A 154 11.60 -20.04 -6.74
N GLU A 155 12.21 -20.03 -7.92
CA GLU A 155 12.53 -18.79 -8.63
C GLU A 155 11.27 -18.07 -9.13
N THR A 156 10.25 -18.81 -9.61
CA THR A 156 8.95 -18.22 -9.98
C THR A 156 8.23 -17.62 -8.78
N ALA A 157 8.18 -18.33 -7.64
CA ALA A 157 7.61 -17.81 -6.40
C ALA A 157 8.36 -16.57 -5.91
N ARG A 158 9.69 -16.61 -5.93
CA ARG A 158 10.56 -15.49 -5.56
C ARG A 158 10.32 -14.29 -6.47
N SER A 159 10.29 -14.49 -7.79
CA SER A 159 10.03 -13.42 -8.76
C SER A 159 8.63 -12.80 -8.56
N SER A 160 7.62 -13.64 -8.28
CA SER A 160 6.27 -13.16 -7.98
C SER A 160 6.26 -12.28 -6.73
N LEU A 161 6.91 -12.74 -5.65
CA LEU A 161 7.01 -11.99 -4.40
C LEU A 161 7.78 -10.67 -4.57
N LEU A 162 8.88 -10.67 -5.35
CA LEU A 162 9.62 -9.44 -5.64
C LEU A 162 8.79 -8.44 -6.45
N SER A 163 8.00 -8.91 -7.41
CA SER A 163 7.07 -8.08 -8.18
C SER A 163 5.97 -7.48 -7.30
N GLU A 164 5.40 -8.28 -6.39
CA GLU A 164 4.42 -7.79 -5.43
C GLU A 164 5.02 -6.76 -4.47
N LEU A 165 6.24 -7.00 -3.99
CA LEU A 165 6.96 -6.08 -3.11
C LEU A 165 7.22 -4.74 -3.82
N ALA A 166 7.72 -4.77 -5.06
CA ALA A 166 7.92 -3.57 -5.87
C ALA A 166 6.62 -2.79 -6.08
N ARG A 167 5.51 -3.48 -6.39
CA ARG A 167 4.19 -2.85 -6.52
C ARG A 167 3.73 -2.22 -5.20
N ARG A 168 3.97 -2.87 -4.06
CA ARG A 168 3.62 -2.31 -2.74
C ARG A 168 4.48 -1.08 -2.42
N ASP A 169 5.76 -1.10 -2.75
CA ASP A 169 6.65 0.06 -2.58
C ASP A 169 6.20 1.24 -3.43
N GLU A 170 5.81 1.02 -4.69
CA GLU A 170 5.23 2.06 -5.56
C GLU A 170 3.95 2.65 -4.95
N GLN A 171 3.05 1.80 -4.44
CA GLN A 171 1.83 2.26 -3.76
C GLN A 171 2.13 3.10 -2.52
N ILE A 172 3.16 2.74 -1.75
CA ILE A 172 3.59 3.52 -0.58
C ILE A 172 4.11 4.89 -1.03
N GLN A 173 4.95 4.93 -2.06
CA GLN A 173 5.48 6.19 -2.60
C GLN A 173 4.37 7.13 -3.10
N GLU A 174 3.36 6.59 -3.79
CA GLU A 174 2.21 7.37 -4.25
C GLU A 174 1.44 7.98 -3.06
N VAL A 175 1.17 7.20 -2.02
CA VAL A 175 0.50 7.68 -0.80
C VAL A 175 1.34 8.72 -0.06
N GLU A 176 2.66 8.55 -0.02
CA GLU A 176 3.56 9.53 0.56
C GLU A 176 3.59 10.85 -0.21
N GLU A 177 3.51 10.81 -1.54
CA GLU A 177 3.38 12.00 -2.38
C GLU A 177 2.05 12.72 -2.13
N GLN A 178 0.92 12.00 -2.17
CA GLN A 178 -0.39 12.57 -1.84
C GLN A 178 -0.42 13.17 -0.42
N ARG A 179 0.22 12.50 0.55
CA ARG A 179 0.37 13.04 1.91
C ARG A 179 1.17 14.34 1.92
N ARG A 180 2.27 14.42 1.17
CA ARG A 180 3.09 15.65 1.09
C ARG A 180 2.30 16.80 0.47
N GLU A 181 1.57 16.55 -0.62
CA GLU A 181 0.71 17.54 -1.27
C GLU A 181 -0.38 18.06 -0.33
N THR A 182 -1.09 17.15 0.35
CA THR A 182 -2.14 17.53 1.30
C THR A 182 -1.59 18.31 2.50
N VAL A 183 -0.43 17.94 3.02
CA VAL A 183 0.25 18.71 4.08
C VAL A 183 0.64 20.10 3.58
N ALA A 184 1.15 20.23 2.36
CA ALA A 184 1.48 21.53 1.77
C ALA A 184 0.23 22.41 1.63
N HIS A 185 -0.87 21.86 1.10
CA HIS A 185 -2.14 22.59 1.00
C HIS A 185 -2.70 23.01 2.37
N LEU A 186 -2.61 22.16 3.39
CA LEU A 186 -3.00 22.52 4.75
C LEU A 186 -2.15 23.66 5.30
N GLN A 187 -0.85 23.66 5.03
CA GLN A 187 0.04 24.74 5.46
C GLN A 187 -0.33 26.05 4.78
N GLU A 188 -0.54 26.06 3.46
CA GLU A 188 -0.95 27.27 2.75
C GLU A 188 -2.30 27.82 3.25
N LEU A 189 -3.27 26.93 3.55
CA LEU A 189 -4.56 27.35 4.11
C LEU A 189 -4.40 27.98 5.49
N ARG A 190 -3.52 27.43 6.34
CA ARG A 190 -3.19 28.03 7.65
C ARG A 190 -2.54 29.40 7.49
N ASP A 191 -1.63 29.56 6.54
CA ASP A 191 -0.97 30.84 6.30
C ASP A 191 -1.98 31.89 5.79
N ARG A 192 -2.90 31.50 4.89
CA ARG A 192 -4.02 32.35 4.45
C ARG A 192 -4.96 32.69 5.61
N GLU A 193 -5.28 31.73 6.47
CA GLU A 193 -6.10 31.97 7.66
C GLU A 193 -5.43 32.95 8.63
N ALA A 194 -4.12 32.83 8.83
CA ALA A 194 -3.36 33.76 9.66
C ALA A 194 -3.36 35.19 9.07
N ALA A 195 -3.13 35.33 7.75
CA ALA A 195 -3.18 36.62 7.07
C ALA A 195 -4.57 37.27 7.15
N THR A 196 -5.63 36.50 6.89
CA THR A 196 -7.01 37.01 6.98
C THR A 196 -7.40 37.41 8.40
N LYS A 197 -6.95 36.67 9.43
CA LYS A 197 -7.11 37.08 10.83
C LYS A 197 -6.40 38.40 11.11
N GLN A 198 -5.17 38.58 10.64
CA GLN A 198 -4.42 39.82 10.81
C GLN A 198 -5.14 41.01 10.16
N ASP A 199 -5.63 40.85 8.94
CA ASP A 199 -6.38 41.90 8.24
C ASP A 199 -7.70 42.22 8.96
N ASN A 200 -8.38 41.21 9.51
CA ASN A 200 -9.59 41.43 10.31
C ASN A 200 -9.29 42.26 11.57
N TYR A 201 -8.21 41.96 12.29
CA TYR A 201 -7.76 42.78 13.42
C TYR A 201 -7.50 44.23 13.03
N ARG A 202 -6.81 44.46 11.90
CA ARG A 202 -6.55 45.82 11.39
C ARG A 202 -7.83 46.57 11.04
N LEU A 203 -8.79 45.91 10.40
CA LEU A 203 -10.09 46.50 10.08
C LEU A 203 -10.89 46.83 11.35
N LEU A 204 -10.83 45.97 12.37
CA LEU A 204 -11.49 46.20 13.65
C LEU A 204 -10.90 47.41 14.38
N GLU A 205 -9.57 47.55 14.36
CA GLU A 205 -8.86 48.70 14.93
C GLU A 205 -9.25 50.00 14.23
N SER A 206 -9.18 50.03 12.89
CA SER A 206 -9.61 51.18 12.08
C SER A 206 -11.08 51.55 12.32
N LYS A 207 -11.96 50.54 12.41
CA LYS A 207 -13.37 50.76 12.76
C LYS A 207 -13.51 51.44 14.12
N TYR A 208 -12.81 50.95 15.14
CA TYR A 208 -12.85 51.54 16.48
C TYR A 208 -12.35 53.00 16.47
N GLU A 209 -11.26 53.28 15.74
CA GLU A 209 -10.76 54.64 15.57
C GLU A 209 -11.78 55.57 14.90
N LEU A 210 -12.44 55.11 13.84
CA LEU A 210 -13.46 55.87 13.12
C LEU A 210 -14.69 56.11 14.00
N GLU A 211 -15.15 55.11 14.75
CA GLU A 211 -16.24 55.25 15.72
C GLU A 211 -15.89 56.27 16.82
N SER A 212 -14.65 56.25 17.31
CA SER A 212 -14.14 57.23 18.28
C SER A 212 -14.12 58.65 17.70
N LYS A 213 -13.67 58.82 16.45
CA LYS A 213 -13.69 60.11 15.74
C LYS A 213 -15.12 60.61 15.55
N LEU A 214 -16.02 59.74 15.10
CA LEU A 214 -17.44 60.06 14.91
C LEU A 214 -18.08 60.52 16.23
N GLU A 215 -17.80 59.85 17.34
CA GLU A 215 -18.34 60.22 18.65
C GLU A 215 -17.79 61.58 19.14
N LYS A 216 -16.53 61.89 18.85
CA LYS A 216 -15.97 63.22 19.11
C LYS A 216 -16.69 64.30 18.28
N GLU A 217 -16.90 64.06 16.99
CA GLU A 217 -17.62 65.00 16.11
C GLU A 217 -19.09 65.17 16.50
N ARG A 218 -19.76 64.09 16.97
CA ARG A 218 -21.12 64.20 17.53
C ARG A 218 -21.15 65.10 18.75
N LYS A 219 -20.19 64.97 19.66
CA LYS A 219 -20.07 65.81 20.86
C LYS A 219 -19.77 67.27 20.51
N THR A 220 -18.89 67.53 19.55
CA THR A 220 -18.61 68.91 19.10
C THR A 220 -19.83 69.52 18.43
N ASN A 221 -20.52 68.79 17.56
CA ASN A 221 -21.74 69.24 16.91
C ASN A 221 -22.85 69.57 17.93
N TYR A 222 -23.07 68.70 18.92
CA TYR A 222 -24.02 68.96 20.01
C TYR A 222 -23.70 70.25 20.77
N ARG A 223 -22.42 70.49 21.10
CA ARG A 223 -22.00 71.74 21.76
C ARG A 223 -22.23 72.97 20.89
N LEU A 224 -21.97 72.87 19.59
CA LEU A 224 -22.23 73.96 18.64
C LEU A 224 -23.73 74.24 18.53
N GLN A 225 -24.58 73.21 18.48
CA GLN A 225 -26.04 73.36 18.52
C GLN A 225 -26.50 74.05 19.81
N GLN A 226 -25.96 73.65 20.97
CA GLN A 226 -26.25 74.32 22.24
C GLN A 226 -25.86 75.81 22.21
N CYS A 227 -24.67 76.14 21.69
CA CYS A 227 -24.21 77.52 21.54
C CYS A 227 -25.12 78.33 20.60
N ILE A 228 -25.58 77.75 19.49
CA ILE A 228 -26.54 78.41 18.59
C ILE A 228 -27.86 78.69 19.31
N GLU A 229 -28.38 77.74 20.08
CA GLU A 229 -29.61 77.93 20.86
C GLU A 229 -29.46 78.96 21.98
N GLU A 230 -28.29 79.05 22.61
CA GLU A 230 -27.94 80.12 23.55
C GLU A 230 -27.98 81.49 22.88
N ILE A 231 -27.25 81.66 21.78
CA ILE A 231 -27.22 82.92 21.01
C ILE A 231 -28.63 83.30 20.52
N ARG A 232 -29.44 82.32 20.09
CA ARG A 232 -30.82 82.55 19.67
C ARG A 232 -31.68 83.07 20.81
N ARG A 233 -31.58 82.47 22.00
CA ARG A 233 -32.29 82.91 23.22
C ARG A 233 -31.86 84.32 23.62
N ASP A 234 -30.56 84.60 23.62
CA ASP A 234 -30.02 85.91 23.98
C ASP A 234 -30.48 86.98 22.99
N SER A 235 -30.48 86.69 21.69
CA SER A 235 -31.00 87.60 20.66
C SER A 235 -32.49 87.92 20.87
N ILE A 236 -33.32 86.94 21.23
CA ILE A 236 -34.75 87.16 21.54
C ILE A 236 -34.89 88.02 22.80
N TRP A 237 -34.10 87.75 23.84
CA TRP A 237 -34.13 88.50 25.09
C TRP A 237 -33.71 89.96 24.89
N ASP A 238 -32.63 90.19 24.14
CA ASP A 238 -32.16 91.52 23.78
C ASP A 238 -33.22 92.28 22.98
N LYS A 239 -33.81 91.67 21.94
CA LYS A 239 -34.93 92.27 21.20
C LYS A 239 -36.07 92.68 22.13
N ARG A 240 -36.47 91.81 23.06
CA ARG A 240 -37.53 92.10 24.05
C ARG A 240 -37.13 93.25 24.99
N LYS A 241 -35.89 93.28 25.45
CA LYS A 241 -35.35 94.34 26.31
C LYS A 241 -35.34 95.69 25.59
N TYR A 242 -34.87 95.74 24.34
CA TYR A 242 -34.90 96.95 23.52
C TYR A 242 -36.33 97.42 23.25
N MET A 243 -37.26 96.51 22.93
CA MET A 243 -38.68 96.85 22.75
C MET A 243 -39.33 97.39 24.03
N SER A 244 -39.05 96.78 25.19
CA SER A 244 -39.57 97.26 26.47
C SER A 244 -39.03 98.64 26.82
N ALA A 245 -37.72 98.87 26.66
CA ALA A 245 -37.11 100.17 26.86
C ALA A 245 -37.69 101.23 25.90
N GLY A 246 -37.83 100.88 24.61
CA GLY A 246 -38.46 101.74 23.60
C GLY A 246 -39.93 102.07 23.94
N PHE A 247 -40.70 101.09 24.42
CA PHE A 247 -42.08 101.30 24.85
C PHE A 247 -42.18 102.26 26.05
N HIS A 248 -41.32 102.10 27.07
CA HIS A 248 -41.30 103.00 28.22
C HIS A 248 -40.90 104.42 27.83
N LEU A 249 -39.91 104.58 26.96
CA LEU A 249 -39.51 105.89 26.42
C LEU A 249 -40.68 106.53 25.64
N ALA A 250 -41.31 105.79 24.72
CA ALA A 250 -42.47 106.27 23.98
C ALA A 250 -43.62 106.69 24.91
N LYS A 251 -43.91 105.88 25.94
CA LYS A 251 -44.90 106.22 26.96
C LYS A 251 -44.55 107.51 27.72
N SER A 252 -43.29 107.68 28.14
CA SER A 252 -42.85 108.91 28.82
C SER A 252 -42.99 110.14 27.94
N ILE A 253 -42.62 110.03 26.65
CA ILE A 253 -42.77 111.12 25.67
C ILE A 253 -44.24 111.49 25.49
N VAL A 254 -45.15 110.52 25.41
CA VAL A 254 -46.60 110.79 25.29
C VAL A 254 -47.14 111.51 26.53
N LEU A 255 -46.76 111.08 27.73
CA LEU A 255 -47.17 111.74 28.97
C LEU A 255 -46.60 113.15 29.08
N GLU A 256 -45.33 113.36 28.68
CA GLU A 256 -44.73 114.68 28.59
C GLU A 256 -45.45 115.57 27.57
N GLN A 257 -45.75 115.06 26.38
CA GLN A 257 -46.53 115.78 25.36
C GLN A 257 -47.91 116.16 25.89
N GLN A 258 -48.62 115.25 26.57
CA GLN A 258 -49.90 115.55 27.18
C GLN A 258 -49.78 116.59 28.30
N GLY A 259 -48.72 116.53 29.11
CA GLY A 259 -48.40 117.54 30.11
C GLY A 259 -48.12 118.92 29.49
N LEU A 260 -47.33 118.97 28.43
CA LEU A 260 -47.04 120.17 27.66
C LEU A 260 -48.30 120.74 26.98
N LEU A 261 -49.16 119.88 26.44
CA LEU A 261 -50.46 120.29 25.87
C LEU A 261 -51.39 120.87 26.95
N ASN A 262 -51.45 120.24 28.12
CA ASN A 262 -52.23 120.75 29.25
C ASN A 262 -51.68 122.10 29.74
N GLN A 263 -50.36 122.27 29.79
CA GLN A 263 -49.73 123.57 30.07
C GLN A 263 -50.10 124.61 29.00
N LEU A 264 -50.08 124.25 27.71
CA LEU A 264 -50.56 125.11 26.62
C LEU A 264 -52.04 125.46 26.76
N GLU A 265 -52.88 124.55 27.23
CA GLU A 265 -54.31 124.78 27.49
C GLU A 265 -54.54 125.73 28.68
N ILE A 266 -53.79 125.55 29.78
CA ILE A 266 -53.76 126.50 30.89
C ILE A 266 -53.28 127.88 30.41
N LEU A 267 -52.23 127.94 29.61
CA LEU A 267 -51.74 129.20 29.05
C LEU A 267 -52.79 129.84 28.14
N LYS A 268 -53.46 129.07 27.28
CA LYS A 268 -54.58 129.56 26.45
C LYS A 268 -55.75 130.06 27.30
N SER A 269 -56.11 129.37 28.37
CA SER A 269 -57.18 129.81 29.28
C SER A 269 -56.77 131.03 30.13
N MET A 270 -55.49 131.17 30.48
CA MET A 270 -54.93 132.38 31.07
C MET A 270 -54.94 133.54 30.08
N THR A 271 -54.55 133.33 28.83
CA THR A 271 -54.66 134.36 27.78
C THR A 271 -56.13 134.73 27.55
N ALA A 272 -57.05 133.76 27.54
CA ALA A 272 -58.49 134.01 27.43
C ALA A 272 -59.08 134.76 28.65
N THR A 273 -58.53 134.57 29.85
CA THR A 273 -58.95 135.31 31.06
C THR A 273 -58.25 136.67 31.21
N LEU A 274 -57.09 136.86 30.56
CA LEU A 274 -56.41 138.15 30.43
C LEU A 274 -56.99 139.00 29.29
N GLU A 275 -57.55 138.38 28.24
CA GLU A 275 -58.36 139.04 27.20
C GLU A 275 -59.80 139.32 27.67
N GLY A 276 -60.24 138.73 28.79
CA GLY A 276 -61.57 138.88 29.38
C GLY A 276 -61.74 140.08 30.31
N LYS A 277 -61.46 141.30 29.83
CA LYS A 277 -62.06 142.57 30.32
C LYS A 277 -62.13 143.60 29.17
N GLU A 278 -62.92 143.30 28.14
CA GLU A 278 -63.84 144.25 27.52
C GLU A 278 -64.86 143.49 26.63
N ASP A 279 -66.06 144.02 26.59
CA ASP A 279 -67.32 143.31 26.36
C ASP A 279 -67.67 142.94 24.90
N ASP A 280 -68.51 141.89 24.84
CA ASP A 280 -69.73 141.76 24.04
C ASP A 280 -69.78 141.07 22.66
N HIS A 281 -70.64 140.03 22.65
CA HIS A 281 -71.55 139.57 21.60
C HIS A 281 -71.17 138.42 20.62
N ASN A 282 -71.62 137.22 21.04
CA ASN A 282 -72.68 136.42 20.38
C ASN A 282 -72.33 135.43 19.24
N LYS A 283 -72.46 134.13 19.60
CA LYS A 283 -73.06 132.98 18.87
C LYS A 283 -72.21 132.07 17.98
N THR A 284 -71.75 131.00 18.62
CA THR A 284 -72.07 129.56 18.35
C THR A 284 -71.97 129.01 16.92
N LYS A 285 -71.13 127.98 16.77
CA LYS A 285 -71.49 126.56 16.55
C LYS A 285 -70.25 125.72 16.90
N LYS A 286 -70.20 125.08 18.07
CA LYS A 286 -70.78 123.75 18.37
C LYS A 286 -70.37 122.69 17.33
N TRP A 287 -69.29 121.98 17.65
CA TRP A 287 -69.30 120.52 17.63
C TRP A 287 -68.96 120.07 19.05
N GLU A 288 -70.02 119.81 19.81
CA GLU A 288 -69.97 118.92 20.96
C GLU A 288 -69.94 117.47 20.48
N SER A 289 -69.59 116.61 21.44
CA SER A 289 -70.00 115.21 21.57
C SER A 289 -69.05 114.21 20.89
N GLN A 290 -68.61 113.13 21.55
CA GLN A 290 -68.87 112.61 22.88
C GLN A 290 -67.95 111.39 23.06
N ASN A 291 -67.69 111.05 24.32
CA ASN A 291 -67.09 109.80 24.81
C ASN A 291 -67.61 108.51 24.17
N TYR A 292 -66.79 107.46 24.31
CA TYR A 292 -67.01 106.01 24.49
C TYR A 292 -65.90 105.30 23.68
N PHE A 293 -64.82 104.79 24.28
CA PHE A 293 -64.77 103.63 25.17
C PHE A 293 -65.84 102.59 24.81
N GLU A 294 -65.72 102.01 23.63
CA GLU A 294 -65.97 100.58 23.49
C GLU A 294 -64.63 99.88 23.63
N GLY A 295 -64.55 99.04 24.66
CA GLY A 295 -63.55 98.00 24.71
C GLY A 295 -63.80 97.06 23.54
N GLU A 296 -63.02 97.22 22.48
CA GLU A 296 -62.68 96.09 21.65
C GLU A 296 -61.45 95.43 22.27
N SER A 297 -61.67 94.19 22.67
CA SER A 297 -60.63 93.19 22.88
C SER A 297 -59.61 93.24 21.74
N PHE A 298 -58.50 93.94 21.93
CA PHE A 298 -57.27 93.70 21.18
C PHE A 298 -56.57 92.47 21.78
N SER A 299 -57.29 91.36 21.77
CA SER A 299 -56.68 90.03 21.73
C SER A 299 -56.59 89.65 20.26
N ASN A 300 -55.34 89.51 19.79
CA ASN A 300 -54.91 88.99 18.49
C ASN A 300 -54.54 90.04 17.44
N SER A 301 -53.38 90.69 17.64
CA SER A 301 -52.44 90.92 16.54
C SER A 301 -51.02 90.89 17.09
N LEU A 302 -50.66 89.71 17.59
CA LEU A 302 -49.29 89.30 17.89
C LEU A 302 -49.14 87.89 17.32
N ASP A 303 -49.35 87.81 16.01
CA ASP A 303 -49.03 86.68 15.14
C ASP A 303 -49.13 87.18 13.69
N SER A 304 -48.10 87.89 13.23
CA SER A 304 -47.75 87.97 11.80
C SER A 304 -46.37 88.60 11.64
N CYS A 305 -45.35 87.86 12.08
CA CYS A 305 -44.04 87.88 11.46
C CYS A 305 -43.39 86.50 11.65
N ASP A 306 -44.11 85.47 11.20
CA ASP A 306 -43.56 84.13 10.96
C ASP A 306 -44.46 83.46 9.92
N GLN A 307 -44.33 83.93 8.67
CA GLN A 307 -44.74 83.18 7.48
C GLN A 307 -43.92 83.71 6.30
N PHE A 308 -42.63 83.37 6.31
CA PHE A 308 -41.83 83.30 5.09
C PHE A 308 -41.32 81.86 4.96
N THR A 309 -42.01 81.11 4.10
CA THR A 309 -41.56 79.92 3.37
C THR A 309 -40.79 78.86 4.15
N SER A 310 -41.54 77.92 4.74
CA SER A 310 -41.14 76.51 4.72
C SER A 310 -41.34 76.00 3.30
N ALA A 311 -40.35 76.24 2.44
CA ALA A 311 -40.21 75.58 1.15
C ALA A 311 -38.92 74.74 1.19
N ASP A 312 -39.11 73.47 0.87
CA ASP A 312 -38.13 72.52 0.35
C ASP A 312 -36.87 72.26 1.18
N TYR A 313 -36.93 71.23 2.04
CA TYR A 313 -35.92 70.16 2.02
C TYR A 313 -36.62 68.83 2.33
N GLU A 314 -37.08 68.20 1.26
CA GLU A 314 -37.27 66.75 1.15
C GLU A 314 -35.94 66.10 1.55
N TYR A 315 -35.85 65.62 2.79
CA TYR A 315 -34.74 64.76 3.20
C TYR A 315 -35.19 63.33 2.90
N ASP A 316 -34.74 62.85 1.75
CA ASP A 316 -34.64 61.42 1.46
C ASP A 316 -33.82 60.78 2.60
N GLU A 317 -34.50 60.18 3.59
CA GLU A 317 -33.96 59.01 4.26
C GLU A 317 -33.99 57.85 3.26
N GLU A 318 -33.13 57.92 2.24
CA GLU A 318 -32.60 56.71 1.63
C GLU A 318 -31.92 55.93 2.74
N ILE A 319 -32.60 54.89 3.19
CA ILE A 319 -32.01 53.72 3.83
C ILE A 319 -31.07 53.08 2.80
N CYS A 320 -29.93 53.72 2.53
CA CYS A 320 -28.84 53.22 1.69
C CYS A 320 -27.72 52.64 2.58
N GLY A 321 -28.10 51.79 3.52
CA GLY A 321 -27.17 51.07 4.39
C GLY A 321 -27.52 49.60 4.64
N THR A 322 -28.77 49.19 4.38
CA THR A 322 -29.21 47.82 4.66
C THR A 322 -29.28 46.94 3.40
N LYS A 323 -29.41 47.51 2.20
CA LYS A 323 -29.37 46.73 0.95
C LYS A 323 -27.98 46.21 0.60
N GLN A 324 -26.90 46.95 0.93
CA GLN A 324 -25.53 46.49 0.68
C GLN A 324 -25.05 45.45 1.71
N ARG A 325 -25.62 45.46 2.94
CA ARG A 325 -25.44 44.38 3.93
C ARG A 325 -26.20 43.11 3.56
N LEU A 326 -27.39 43.22 2.98
CA LEU A 326 -28.14 42.05 2.50
C LEU A 326 -27.49 41.43 1.25
N ALA A 327 -26.97 42.23 0.32
CA ALA A 327 -26.19 41.71 -0.81
C ALA A 327 -24.85 41.08 -0.38
N SER A 328 -24.22 41.58 0.69
CA SER A 328 -23.01 40.99 1.26
C SER A 328 -23.30 39.71 2.06
N LEU A 329 -24.44 39.63 2.74
CA LEU A 329 -24.91 38.43 3.44
C LEU A 329 -25.37 37.35 2.45
N ASP A 330 -26.00 37.70 1.33
CA ASP A 330 -26.36 36.76 0.27
C ASP A 330 -25.13 36.29 -0.53
N SER A 331 -24.11 37.14 -0.70
CA SER A 331 -22.81 36.72 -1.24
C SER A 331 -22.05 35.80 -0.27
N LEU A 332 -22.09 36.05 1.04
CA LEU A 332 -21.52 35.16 2.06
C LEU A 332 -22.31 33.85 2.21
N LYS A 333 -23.64 33.87 2.05
CA LYS A 333 -24.48 32.66 1.98
C LYS A 333 -24.23 31.88 0.71
N SER A 334 -24.00 32.54 -0.43
CA SER A 334 -23.61 31.91 -1.68
C SER A 334 -22.23 31.24 -1.56
N MET A 335 -21.24 31.89 -0.95
CA MET A 335 -19.94 31.27 -0.67
C MET A 335 -20.03 30.11 0.34
N ALA A 336 -20.85 30.22 1.38
CA ALA A 336 -21.09 29.13 2.34
C ALA A 336 -21.83 27.93 1.69
N SER A 337 -22.71 28.19 0.71
CA SER A 337 -23.43 27.17 -0.06
C SER A 337 -22.57 26.54 -1.16
N SER A 338 -21.53 27.25 -1.64
CA SER A 338 -20.51 26.69 -2.53
C SER A 338 -19.46 25.84 -1.81
N THR A 339 -19.33 25.98 -0.48
CA THR A 339 -18.51 25.09 0.35
C THR A 339 -19.27 23.88 0.90
N SER A 340 -20.59 23.79 0.74
CA SER A 340 -21.41 22.67 1.21
C SER A 340 -21.76 21.63 0.14
N SER A 341 -21.20 21.71 -1.06
CA SER A 341 -21.39 20.71 -2.12
C SER A 341 -20.26 19.68 -2.24
N PHE A 342 -19.28 19.67 -1.33
CA PHE A 342 -18.18 18.69 -1.36
C PHE A 342 -18.23 17.60 -0.26
N THR A 343 -19.41 17.35 0.34
CA THR A 343 -19.56 16.24 1.29
C THR A 343 -20.86 15.47 1.10
N SER A 344 -21.22 15.07 -0.12
CA SER A 344 -22.23 14.01 -0.27
C SER A 344 -22.27 13.45 -1.69
N SER A 345 -21.17 12.84 -2.14
CA SER A 345 -21.15 11.77 -3.14
C SER A 345 -19.70 11.38 -3.37
N ARG A 346 -19.38 10.08 -3.33
CA ARG A 346 -18.09 9.48 -3.75
C ARG A 346 -17.04 9.20 -2.67
N TRP A 347 -17.48 8.62 -1.56
CA TRP A 347 -16.69 7.60 -0.86
C TRP A 347 -17.54 6.33 -0.72
N ARG A 348 -17.83 5.66 -1.84
CA ARG A 348 -18.01 4.20 -1.81
C ARG A 348 -16.61 3.64 -1.89
N THR A 349 -15.99 3.41 -0.75
CA THR A 349 -14.85 2.50 -0.62
C THR A 349 -15.26 1.12 -1.14
N PRO A 350 -14.62 0.55 -2.17
CA PRO A 350 -14.75 -0.86 -2.50
C PRO A 350 -13.85 -1.75 -1.60
N CYS A 351 -13.01 -1.18 -0.75
CA CYS A 351 -11.85 -1.89 -0.19
C CYS A 351 -12.06 -2.66 1.12
N LEU A 352 -13.26 -2.68 1.72
CA LEU A 352 -13.50 -3.44 2.96
C LEU A 352 -14.15 -4.82 2.75
N LYS A 353 -14.50 -5.19 1.51
CA LYS A 353 -14.98 -6.56 1.22
C LYS A 353 -13.84 -7.54 0.96
N GLU A 354 -12.73 -7.10 0.37
CA GLU A 354 -11.58 -7.99 0.13
C GLU A 354 -10.79 -8.31 1.41
N GLU A 355 -10.81 -7.45 2.44
CA GLU A 355 -10.18 -7.79 3.73
C GLU A 355 -11.00 -8.80 4.55
N LEU A 356 -12.34 -8.77 4.46
CA LEU A 356 -13.19 -9.78 5.12
C LEU A 356 -13.11 -11.14 4.42
N ASP A 357 -13.03 -11.15 3.08
CA ASP A 357 -12.85 -12.40 2.33
C ASP A 357 -11.43 -12.97 2.51
N ASN A 358 -10.39 -12.15 2.65
CA ASN A 358 -9.03 -12.62 2.97
C ASN A 358 -8.88 -13.11 4.42
N VAL A 359 -9.54 -12.49 5.41
CA VAL A 359 -9.54 -12.99 6.79
C VAL A 359 -10.32 -14.32 6.90
N GLN A 360 -11.40 -14.50 6.13
CA GLN A 360 -12.14 -15.76 6.06
C GLN A 360 -11.31 -16.88 5.39
N VAL A 361 -10.54 -16.55 4.35
CA VAL A 361 -9.62 -17.51 3.67
C VAL A 361 -8.44 -17.88 4.57
N CYS A 362 -7.87 -16.92 5.33
CA CYS A 362 -6.81 -17.21 6.31
C CYS A 362 -7.32 -18.06 7.48
N SER A 363 -8.57 -17.89 7.92
CA SER A 363 -9.17 -18.70 8.99
C SER A 363 -9.39 -20.15 8.51
N ASN A 364 -9.90 -20.34 7.30
CA ASN A 364 -10.10 -21.68 6.72
C ASN A 364 -8.78 -22.40 6.40
N SER A 365 -7.72 -21.66 6.07
CA SER A 365 -6.38 -22.23 5.85
C SER A 365 -5.68 -22.63 7.15
N LEU A 366 -5.94 -21.92 8.25
CA LEU A 366 -5.44 -22.30 9.57
C LEU A 366 -6.16 -23.54 10.11
N ASP A 367 -7.47 -23.66 9.92
CA ASP A 367 -8.24 -24.85 10.31
C ASP A 367 -7.82 -26.11 9.51
N SER A 368 -7.46 -25.98 8.23
CA SER A 368 -6.89 -27.09 7.45
C SER A 368 -5.50 -27.51 7.95
N ALA A 369 -4.64 -26.55 8.32
CA ALA A 369 -3.29 -26.84 8.79
C ALA A 369 -3.24 -27.45 10.20
N VAL A 370 -4.24 -27.14 11.04
CA VAL A 370 -4.42 -27.79 12.35
C VAL A 370 -4.89 -29.24 12.18
N ASN A 371 -5.79 -29.51 11.23
CA ASN A 371 -6.24 -30.87 10.93
C ASN A 371 -5.10 -31.76 10.38
N ASP A 372 -4.24 -31.23 9.52
CA ASP A 372 -3.10 -31.99 8.98
C ASP A 372 -2.05 -32.32 10.05
N ARG A 373 -1.83 -31.43 11.03
CA ARG A 373 -0.96 -31.73 12.17
C ARG A 373 -1.56 -32.79 13.10
N GLU A 374 -2.87 -32.82 13.27
CA GLU A 374 -3.53 -33.84 14.10
C GLU A 374 -3.52 -35.22 13.44
N VAL A 375 -3.60 -35.28 12.11
CA VAL A 375 -3.42 -36.52 11.33
C VAL A 375 -1.97 -37.03 11.40
N VAL A 376 -0.97 -36.15 11.35
CA VAL A 376 0.45 -36.53 11.49
C VAL A 376 0.77 -37.03 12.91
N VAL A 377 0.18 -36.43 13.95
CA VAL A 377 0.32 -36.89 15.34
C VAL A 377 -0.38 -38.23 15.59
N GLN A 378 -1.54 -38.47 14.96
CA GLN A 378 -2.23 -39.77 14.98
C GLN A 378 -1.45 -40.86 14.23
N PHE A 379 -0.78 -40.52 13.12
CA PHE A 379 0.04 -41.46 12.36
C PHE A 379 1.30 -41.86 13.15
N HIS A 380 1.95 -40.92 13.86
CA HIS A 380 3.12 -41.21 14.69
C HIS A 380 2.79 -42.06 15.92
N LYS A 381 1.60 -41.90 16.52
CA LYS A 381 1.10 -42.74 17.62
C LYS A 381 0.70 -44.16 17.23
N ARG A 382 0.60 -44.45 15.92
CA ARG A 382 0.22 -45.78 15.40
C ARG A 382 1.42 -46.60 14.92
N ILE A 383 2.59 -45.96 14.81
CA ILE A 383 3.87 -46.55 14.36
C ILE A 383 4.82 -46.80 15.54
N SER A 384 4.57 -46.20 16.72
CA SER A 384 5.16 -46.60 18.01
C SER A 384 4.21 -47.52 18.76
#